data_AF-A0A932ZYI7-F1
#
_entry.id   AF-A0A932ZYI7-F1
#
_cell.length_a   1.000
_cell.length_b   1.000
_cell.length_c   1.000
_cell.angle_alpha   90.00
_cell.angle_beta   90.00
_cell.angle_gamma   90.00
#
_symmetry.space_group_name_H-M   'P 1'
#
loop_
_entity.id
_entity.type
_entity.pdbx_description
1 polymer ?
#
loop_
_entity_poly.entity_id
_entity_poly.type
_entity_poly.pdbx_seq_one_letter_code
_entity_poly.pdbx_strand_id
1 'polypeptide(L)' 'MRERRRIIGSFPWTWRIVEHFRDIPATAISDMPDRIIAATAKATKTRLVTRDESIGKAAGVEVVW' A
#
# COMPACT_ATOMS: atom_id res chain seq x y z
N MET A 1 -20.00 -2.11 -21.56
CA MET A 1 -20.38 -1.18 -20.47
C MET A 1 -19.15 -1.04 -19.55
N ARG A 2 -18.45 0.10 -19.53
CA ARG A 2 -17.26 0.30 -18.68
C ARG A 2 -17.71 0.75 -17.30
N GLU A 3 -17.51 -0.09 -16.30
CA GLU A 3 -17.78 0.22 -14.90
C GLU A 3 -16.90 1.41 -14.47
N ARG A 4 -17.54 2.52 -14.06
CA ARG A 4 -16.80 3.70 -13.55
C ARG A 4 -16.33 3.36 -12.13
N ARG A 5 -15.04 3.10 -11.96
CA ARG A 5 -14.43 3.00 -10.63
C ARG A 5 -14.61 4.33 -9.92
N ARG A 6 -15.42 4.35 -8.86
CA ARG A 6 -15.63 5.52 -8.01
C ARG A 6 -14.42 5.66 -7.09
N ILE A 7 -13.59 6.66 -7.32
CA ILE A 7 -12.53 7.06 -6.39
C ILE A 7 -13.20 7.92 -5.30
N ILE A 8 -13.21 7.41 -4.07
CA ILE A 8 -13.84 8.08 -2.92
C ILE A 8 -12.87 8.95 -2.11
N GLY A 9 -11.57 8.84 -2.39
CA GLY A 9 -10.52 9.64 -1.77
C GLY A 9 -9.18 9.35 -2.43
N SER A 10 -8.25 10.29 -2.33
CA SER A 10 -6.87 10.13 -2.78
C SER A 10 -5.92 10.56 -1.67
N PHE A 11 -4.77 9.89 -1.59
CA PHE A 11 -3.70 10.28 -0.67
C PHE A 11 -2.56 10.90 -1.48
N PRO A 12 -2.08 12.10 -1.11
CA PRO A 12 -0.94 12.70 -1.77
C PRO A 12 0.31 11.88 -1.48
N TRP A 13 1.15 11.72 -2.51
CA TRP A 13 2.48 11.15 -2.34
C TRP A 13 3.37 12.16 -1.62
N THR A 14 3.61 11.95 -0.33
CA THR A 14 4.37 12.87 0.52
C THR A 14 5.68 12.25 0.96
N TRP A 15 6.60 13.10 1.43
CA TRP A 15 7.91 12.67 1.93
C TRP A 15 7.80 11.61 3.04
N ARG A 16 6.80 11.71 3.93
CA ARG A 16 6.53 10.73 5.00
C ARG A 16 6.30 9.32 4.45
N ILE A 17 5.68 9.20 3.28
CA ILE A 17 5.48 7.89 2.65
C ILE A 17 6.80 7.35 2.09
N VAL A 18 7.64 8.24 1.53
CA VAL A 18 8.98 7.90 1.02
C VAL A 18 9.89 7.38 2.13
N GLU A 19 9.80 7.91 3.35
CA GLU A 19 10.56 7.40 4.49
C GLU A 19 10.27 5.92 4.77
N HIS A 20 8.98 5.57 4.81
CA HIS A 20 8.53 4.20 5.03
C HIS A 20 8.83 3.26 3.88
N PHE A 21 9.14 3.80 2.70
CA PHE A 21 9.55 3.00 1.54
C PHE A 21 10.86 2.25 1.78
N ARG A 22 11.73 2.77 2.66
CA ARG A 22 12.99 2.12 3.06
C ARG A 22 12.75 0.84 3.87
N ASP A 23 11.63 0.78 4.59
CA ASP A 23 11.27 -0.39 5.40
C ASP A 23 10.70 -1.54 4.55
N ILE A 24 10.43 -1.29 3.26
CA ILE A 24 9.78 -2.23 2.35
C ILE A 24 10.74 -2.49 1.19
N PRO A 25 11.71 -3.42 1.38
CA PRO A 25 12.70 -3.71 0.36
C PRO A 25 12.05 -4.40 -0.84
N ALA A 26 12.65 -4.23 -2.01
CA ALA A 26 12.18 -4.86 -3.25
C ALA A 26 12.22 -6.41 -3.20
N THR A 27 12.97 -6.97 -2.27
CA THR A 27 13.01 -8.42 -2.01
C THR A 27 11.76 -8.93 -1.29
N ALA A 28 11.04 -8.05 -0.57
CA ALA A 28 9.82 -8.41 0.16
C ALA A 28 8.56 -8.18 -0.70
N ILE A 29 8.53 -7.09 -1.48
CA ILE A 29 7.50 -6.82 -2.47
C ILE A 29 8.23 -6.35 -3.73
N SER A 30 8.14 -7.11 -4.83
CA SER A 30 8.90 -6.82 -6.05
C SER A 30 8.28 -5.69 -6.88
N ASP A 31 6.94 -5.62 -6.91
CA ASP A 31 6.22 -4.63 -7.69
C ASP A 31 6.24 -3.24 -7.02
N MET A 32 6.64 -2.23 -7.78
CA MET A 32 6.80 -0.86 -7.25
C MET A 32 5.45 -0.22 -6.84
N PRO A 33 4.37 -0.30 -7.64
CA PRO A 33 3.03 0.07 -7.19
C PRO A 33 2.60 -0.56 -5.86
N ASP A 34 2.80 -1.86 -5.67
CA ASP A 34 2.41 -2.52 -4.41
C ASP A 34 3.24 -2.03 -3.23
N ARG A 35 4.53 -1.74 -3.43
CA ARG A 35 5.37 -1.09 -2.42
C ARG A 35 4.86 0.31 -2.06
N ILE A 36 4.40 1.09 -3.04
CA ILE A 36 3.81 2.43 -2.84
C ILE A 36 2.54 2.31 -1.99
N ILE A 37 1.67 1.35 -2.32
CA ILE A 37 0.44 1.07 -1.57
C ILE A 37 0.78 0.68 -0.12
N ALA A 38 1.72 -0.25 0.06
CA ALA A 38 2.15 -0.72 1.36
C ALA A 38 2.80 0.37 2.21
N ALA A 39 3.71 1.17 1.64
CA ALA A 39 4.34 2.30 2.31
C ALA A 39 3.31 3.35 2.72
N THR A 40 2.32 3.61 1.85
CA THR A 40 1.22 4.53 2.15
C THR A 40 0.46 4.04 3.37
N ALA A 41 0.02 2.78 3.36
CA ALA A 41 -0.75 2.20 4.46
C ALA A 41 0.03 2.18 5.79
N LYS A 42 1.34 1.91 5.73
CA LYS A 42 2.23 1.98 6.89
C LYS A 42 2.33 3.41 7.44
N ALA A 43 2.54 4.39 6.57
CA ALA A 43 2.66 5.81 6.93
C ALA A 43 1.37 6.40 7.53
N THR A 44 0.21 5.98 7.01
CA THR A 44 -1.11 6.41 7.46
C THR A 44 -1.67 5.56 8.59
N LYS A 45 -1.00 4.46 8.95
CA LYS A 45 -1.47 3.45 9.92
C LYS A 45 -2.86 2.90 9.57
N THR A 46 -3.13 2.75 8.28
CA THR A 46 -4.42 2.24 7.78
C THR A 46 -4.31 0.76 7.39
N ARG A 47 -5.44 0.06 7.45
CA ARG A 47 -5.56 -1.30 6.94
C ARG A 47 -5.59 -1.32 5.42
N LEU A 48 -5.06 -2.37 4.81
CA LEU A 48 -5.14 -2.60 3.37
C LEU A 48 -6.34 -3.47 3.03
N VAL A 49 -7.16 -3.03 2.07
CA VAL A 49 -8.22 -3.87 1.50
C VAL A 49 -7.69 -4.52 0.23
N THR A 50 -7.30 -5.80 0.31
CA THR A 50 -6.67 -6.53 -0.81
C THR A 50 -6.82 -8.03 -0.66
N ARG A 51 -6.93 -8.76 -1.79
CA ARG A 51 -6.86 -10.24 -1.83
C ARG A 51 -5.46 -10.74 -1.52
N ASP A 52 -4.47 -9.88 -1.73
CA ASP A 52 -3.07 -10.23 -1.62
C ASP A 52 -2.57 -10.01 -0.20
N GLU A 53 -2.67 -11.05 0.63
CA GLU A 53 -2.16 -11.04 1.99
C GLU A 53 -0.64 -10.89 2.08
N SER A 54 0.10 -11.19 1.00
CA SER A 54 1.56 -11.15 1.01
C SER A 54 2.08 -9.73 1.20
N ILE A 55 1.39 -8.74 0.62
CA ILE A 55 1.67 -7.31 0.76
C ILE A 55 1.57 -6.88 2.23
N GLY A 56 0.49 -7.28 2.92
CA GLY A 56 0.29 -6.97 4.33
C GLY A 56 1.37 -7.56 5.23
N LYS A 57 1.68 -8.84 5.03
CA LYS A 57 2.72 -9.56 5.78
C LYS A 57 4.09 -8.94 5.57
N ALA A 58 4.45 -8.63 4.32
CA ALA A 58 5.74 -8.04 3.98
C ALA A 58 5.92 -6.62 4.55
N ALA A 59 4.84 -5.84 4.63
CA ALA A 59 4.89 -4.45 5.08
C ALA A 59 4.63 -4.27 6.59
N GLY A 60 4.20 -5.33 7.29
CA GLY A 60 3.72 -5.25 8.67
C GLY A 60 2.43 -4.43 8.79
N VAL A 61 1.52 -4.59 7.82
CA VAL A 61 0.25 -3.87 7.73
C VAL A 61 -0.91 -4.87 7.80
N GLU A 62 -1.95 -4.55 8.55
CA GLU A 62 -3.15 -5.38 8.67
C GLU A 62 -3.96 -5.36 7.35
N VAL A 63 -4.37 -6.54 6.89
CA VAL A 63 -5.19 -6.72 5.67
C VAL A 63 -6.61 -7.10 6.06
N VAL A 64 -7.59 -6.55 5.32
CA VAL A 64 -9.02 -6.89 5.42
C VAL A 64 -9.50 -7.30 4.04
N TRP A 65 -10.12 -8.47 3.90
CA TRP A 65 -10.60 -8.99 2.62
C TRP A 65 -12.02 -9.57 2.73
#